data_AF-A0A367L1V8-F1
#
_entry.id   AF-A0A367L1V8-F1
#
_cell.length_a   1.000
_cell.length_b   1.000
_cell.length_c   1.000
_cell.angle_alpha   90.00
_cell.angle_beta   90.00
_cell.angle_gamma   90.00
#
_symmetry.space_group_name_H-M   'P 1'
#
loop_
_entity.id
_entity.type
_entity.pdbx_description
1 polymer ?
#
loop_
_entity_poly.entity_id
_entity_poly.type
_entity_poly.pdbx_seq_one_letter_code
_entity_poly.pdbx_strand_id
1 'polypeptide(L)'
;MLVTYILLLGLLPLCVAGSRLAPKYLDDIEPLLSCAKMKDSTFTFVLNHTLFTAERFNTKKSCVTWECVRLVVETLPDEFIESIRPITGRSKHRLIDDITGDLSFISDARYGQFLSWIMSAGLRRQTVCWLTSETDLFRYYEDPLGAIAAYLIDPSTIDGTVYRRFATLPDGPLREDQTMCFSPDSAYYQQIHRSLPQLRVRNYLQYQPKFNTYEHIRWHTSRWSGLFGRALFEMTQKSYSCSGYCGCDPSLESSRPMIPQSYSQLWTSVHWLMERNKPFCLSTGWGNAGQVKHHYWMAVRGGKKISQCRMMSPPTLSRLMTKKPNKYE
;
A
#
# COMPACT_ATOMS: atom_id res chain seq x y z
N MET A 1 -36.13 51.30 46.54
CA MET A 1 -35.34 51.14 45.31
C MET A 1 -34.92 49.69 45.19
N LEU A 2 -35.61 48.92 44.36
CA LEU A 2 -35.30 47.52 44.05
C LEU A 2 -35.17 47.44 42.53
N VAL A 3 -33.97 47.13 42.04
CA VAL A 3 -33.65 47.03 40.61
C VAL A 3 -33.82 45.58 40.19
N THR A 4 -34.83 45.32 39.38
CA THR A 4 -35.15 44.02 38.81
C THR A 4 -34.34 43.81 37.52
N TYR A 5 -33.30 42.97 37.56
CA TYR A 5 -32.59 42.53 36.37
C TYR A 5 -33.31 41.32 35.76
N ILE A 6 -33.97 41.54 34.63
CA ILE A 6 -34.58 40.48 33.81
C ILE A 6 -33.45 39.84 32.98
N LEU A 7 -33.04 38.63 33.37
CA LEU A 7 -32.16 37.78 32.57
C LEU A 7 -32.95 37.26 31.36
N LEU A 8 -32.71 37.83 30.17
CA LEU A 8 -33.14 37.22 28.92
C LEU A 8 -32.25 36.00 28.61
N LEU A 9 -32.74 34.81 28.96
CA LEU A 9 -32.28 33.54 28.42
C LEU A 9 -32.67 33.45 26.95
N GLY A 10 -31.76 33.88 26.06
CA GLY A 10 -31.87 33.65 24.63
C GLY A 10 -31.82 32.16 24.33
N LEU A 11 -32.97 31.59 23.95
CA LEU A 11 -33.10 30.25 23.39
C LEU A 11 -32.31 30.19 22.06
N LEU A 12 -31.09 29.66 22.12
CA LEU A 12 -30.36 29.26 20.92
C LEU A 12 -31.08 28.05 20.30
N PRO A 13 -31.46 28.09 19.01
CA PRO A 13 -32.01 26.92 18.34
C PRO A 13 -30.91 25.87 18.25
N LEU A 14 -31.04 24.83 19.08
CA LEU A 14 -30.33 23.57 18.93
C LEU A 14 -30.82 22.94 17.61
N CYS A 15 -30.12 23.23 16.51
CA CYS A 15 -30.22 22.46 15.27
C CYS A 15 -29.70 21.04 15.54
N VAL A 16 -30.58 20.19 16.07
CA VAL A 16 -30.32 18.77 16.28
C VAL A 16 -30.37 18.06 14.93
N ALA A 17 -29.25 17.41 14.64
CA ALA A 17 -29.11 16.21 13.82
C ALA A 17 -29.77 16.23 12.43
N GLY A 18 -29.02 16.73 11.45
CA GLY A 18 -29.06 16.09 10.12
C GLY A 18 -28.52 14.68 10.26
N SER A 19 -29.42 13.71 10.47
CA SER A 19 -29.14 12.28 10.34
C SER A 19 -28.63 12.04 8.92
N ARG A 20 -27.32 12.13 8.72
CA ARG A 20 -26.66 11.60 7.53
C ARG A 20 -26.98 10.11 7.56
N LEU A 21 -27.98 9.71 6.78
CA LEU A 21 -28.20 8.32 6.41
C LEU A 21 -26.83 7.77 6.07
N ALA A 22 -26.34 6.85 6.90
CA ALA A 22 -25.11 6.14 6.63
C ALA A 22 -25.25 5.62 5.20
N PRO A 23 -24.33 5.95 4.27
CA PRO A 23 -24.44 5.47 2.91
C PRO A 23 -24.65 3.96 2.98
N LYS A 24 -25.72 3.46 2.33
CA LYS A 24 -25.94 2.03 2.11
C LYS A 24 -24.69 1.52 1.41
N TYR A 25 -23.76 1.01 2.22
CA TYR A 25 -22.40 0.76 1.80
C TYR A 25 -22.39 -0.62 1.17
N LEU A 26 -22.60 -0.66 -0.15
CA LEU A 26 -22.21 -1.74 -1.06
C LEU A 26 -22.01 -3.11 -0.37
N ASP A 27 -23.12 -3.79 -0.06
CA ASP A 27 -23.13 -5.22 0.26
C ASP A 27 -22.73 -6.06 -0.98
N ASP A 28 -22.62 -5.44 -2.17
CA ASP A 28 -22.38 -6.11 -3.45
C ASP A 28 -20.93 -6.10 -3.96
N ILE A 29 -19.98 -5.55 -3.18
CA ILE A 29 -18.54 -5.71 -3.50
C ILE A 29 -17.90 -6.45 -2.32
N GLU A 30 -18.30 -7.71 -2.12
CA GLU A 30 -17.39 -8.64 -1.48
C GLU A 30 -16.22 -8.83 -2.45
N PRO A 31 -15.01 -8.31 -2.15
CA PRO A 31 -13.86 -8.70 -2.95
C PRO A 31 -13.80 -10.22 -2.88
N LEU A 32 -13.79 -10.87 -4.05
CA LEU A 32 -13.81 -12.31 -4.19
C LEU A 32 -12.51 -12.87 -3.60
N LEU A 33 -12.52 -13.04 -2.29
CA LEU A 33 -11.48 -13.67 -1.50
C LEU A 33 -11.52 -15.15 -1.84
N SER A 34 -10.44 -15.63 -2.43
CA SER A 34 -10.25 -17.06 -2.69
C SER A 34 -9.26 -17.62 -1.71
N CYS A 35 -9.51 -18.86 -1.27
CA CYS A 35 -8.66 -19.55 -0.33
C CYS A 35 -8.39 -20.96 -0.83
N ALA A 36 -7.18 -21.44 -0.62
CA ALA A 36 -6.80 -22.82 -0.89
C ALA A 36 -5.72 -23.27 0.08
N LYS A 37 -5.52 -24.58 0.16
CA LYS A 37 -4.44 -25.16 0.96
C LYS A 37 -3.14 -25.12 0.18
N MET A 38 -2.07 -24.72 0.84
CA MET A 38 -0.71 -24.94 0.34
C MET A 38 -0.55 -26.43 0.01
N LYS A 39 0.12 -26.71 -1.10
CA LYS A 39 0.36 -28.09 -1.53
C LYS A 39 1.44 -28.70 -0.66
N ASP A 40 1.26 -29.99 -0.39
CA ASP A 40 2.28 -30.80 0.25
C ASP A 40 3.46 -30.90 -0.71
N SER A 41 4.57 -30.29 -0.33
CA SER A 41 5.71 -30.21 -1.21
C SER A 41 6.53 -31.48 -1.07
N THR A 42 6.88 -32.14 -2.17
CA THR A 42 7.96 -33.15 -2.17
C THR A 42 9.32 -32.52 -1.82
N PHE A 43 9.37 -31.20 -1.62
CA PHE A 43 10.49 -30.38 -1.19
C PHE A 43 11.25 -30.98 -0.01
N THR A 44 10.59 -31.57 0.99
CA THR A 44 11.32 -32.17 2.14
C THR A 44 12.13 -33.39 1.70
N PHE A 45 11.57 -34.22 0.81
CA PHE A 45 12.29 -35.35 0.24
C PHE A 45 13.43 -34.87 -0.67
N VAL A 46 13.16 -33.91 -1.55
CA VAL A 46 14.15 -33.35 -2.47
C VAL A 46 15.27 -32.63 -1.72
N LEU A 47 14.97 -31.83 -0.69
CA LEU A 47 15.98 -31.18 0.12
C LEU A 47 16.89 -32.20 0.80
N ASN A 48 16.29 -33.20 1.47
CA ASN A 48 17.02 -34.24 2.17
C ASN A 48 17.91 -35.07 1.23
N HIS A 49 17.53 -35.26 -0.04
CA HIS A 49 18.26 -36.13 -0.97
C HIS A 49 19.13 -35.40 -2.00
N THR A 50 18.90 -34.12 -2.29
CA THR A 50 19.56 -33.41 -3.40
C THR A 50 20.20 -32.08 -3.03
N LEU A 51 19.71 -31.38 -1.99
CA LEU A 51 20.18 -30.03 -1.64
C LEU A 51 21.01 -30.00 -0.35
N PHE A 52 20.88 -31.00 0.53
CA PHE A 52 21.71 -31.14 1.73
C PHE A 52 22.97 -32.02 1.55
N THR A 53 23.25 -32.50 0.34
CA THR A 53 24.55 -33.12 0.02
C THR A 53 25.60 -32.02 -0.21
N ALA A 54 26.69 -32.07 0.56
CA ALA A 54 27.64 -30.98 0.79
C ALA A 54 28.39 -30.43 -0.44
N GLU A 55 28.28 -31.06 -1.61
CA GLU A 55 29.12 -30.75 -2.79
C GLU A 55 28.54 -29.66 -3.73
N ARG A 56 27.25 -29.31 -3.61
CA ARG A 56 26.63 -28.25 -4.45
C ARG A 56 26.20 -27.00 -3.68
N PHE A 57 26.69 -26.85 -2.45
CA PHE A 57 26.52 -25.62 -1.70
C PHE A 57 27.40 -24.52 -2.31
N ASN A 58 26.77 -23.56 -2.98
CA ASN A 58 27.29 -22.20 -2.92
C ASN A 58 27.12 -21.79 -1.45
N THR A 59 28.22 -21.74 -0.69
CA THR A 59 28.27 -21.71 0.79
C THR A 59 27.54 -20.53 1.45
N LYS A 60 26.94 -19.64 0.66
CA LYS A 60 26.25 -18.42 1.12
C LYS A 60 24.73 -18.46 0.97
N LYS A 61 24.18 -19.19 -0.02
CA LYS A 61 22.73 -19.18 -0.31
C LYS A 61 22.21 -20.55 -0.75
N SER A 62 21.37 -21.15 0.08
CA SER A 62 20.67 -22.41 -0.23
C SER A 62 19.63 -22.22 -1.32
N CYS A 63 19.35 -23.24 -2.13
CA CYS A 63 18.20 -23.27 -3.05
C CYS A 63 18.20 -22.14 -4.12
N VAL A 64 19.30 -21.98 -4.86
CA VAL A 64 19.42 -20.93 -5.91
C VAL A 64 19.18 -21.43 -7.33
N THR A 65 19.02 -22.74 -7.52
CA THR A 65 18.77 -23.30 -8.85
C THR A 65 17.32 -23.13 -9.25
N TRP A 66 17.08 -23.13 -10.56
CA TRP A 66 15.75 -23.07 -11.14
C TRP A 66 14.86 -24.21 -10.62
N GLU A 67 15.39 -25.44 -10.50
CA GLU A 67 14.65 -26.60 -9.97
C GLU A 67 14.22 -26.39 -8.53
N CYS A 68 15.06 -25.75 -7.71
CA CYS A 68 14.71 -25.49 -6.33
C CYS A 68 13.60 -24.44 -6.23
N VAL A 69 13.71 -23.33 -6.98
CA VAL A 69 12.66 -22.31 -7.07
C VAL A 69 11.36 -22.87 -7.63
N ARG A 70 11.43 -23.76 -8.63
CA ARG A 70 10.26 -24.48 -9.15
C ARG A 70 9.50 -25.19 -8.04
N LEU A 71 10.19 -25.90 -7.15
CA LEU A 71 9.54 -26.63 -6.06
C LEU A 71 8.91 -25.66 -5.04
N VAL A 72 9.48 -24.47 -4.82
CA VAL A 72 8.87 -23.41 -4.00
C VAL A 72 7.55 -22.97 -4.63
N VAL A 73 7.55 -22.66 -5.92
CA VAL A 73 6.34 -22.22 -6.65
C VAL A 73 5.30 -23.35 -6.74
N GLU A 74 5.74 -24.61 -6.88
CA GLU A 74 4.85 -25.78 -6.87
C GLU A 74 4.18 -26.04 -5.51
N THR A 75 4.70 -25.45 -4.43
CA THR A 75 4.09 -25.51 -3.09
C THR A 75 2.90 -24.54 -2.95
N LEU A 76 2.86 -23.47 -3.75
CA LEU A 76 1.74 -22.53 -3.77
C LEU A 76 0.49 -23.20 -4.39
N PRO A 77 -0.74 -22.85 -3.96
CA PRO A 77 -1.96 -23.39 -4.56
C PRO A 77 -2.03 -23.10 -6.05
N ASP A 78 -2.50 -24.04 -6.86
CA ASP A 78 -2.59 -23.81 -8.32
C ASP A 78 -3.66 -22.76 -8.64
N GLU A 79 -4.72 -22.69 -7.84
CA GLU A 79 -5.77 -21.66 -7.93
C GLU A 79 -5.21 -20.26 -7.72
N PHE A 80 -4.23 -20.11 -6.83
CA PHE A 80 -3.54 -18.83 -6.63
C PHE A 80 -2.80 -18.42 -7.91
N ILE A 81 -1.99 -19.33 -8.45
CA ILE A 81 -1.19 -19.09 -9.66
C ILE A 81 -2.10 -18.76 -10.86
N GLU A 82 -3.19 -19.51 -11.05
CA GLU A 82 -4.14 -19.26 -12.13
C GLU A 82 -4.88 -17.93 -11.96
N SER A 83 -5.17 -17.51 -10.73
CA SER A 83 -5.86 -16.24 -10.45
C SER A 83 -4.99 -15.00 -10.67
N ILE A 84 -3.68 -15.07 -10.41
CA ILE A 84 -2.77 -13.93 -10.62
C ILE A 84 -2.31 -13.82 -12.07
N ARG A 85 -2.39 -14.90 -12.87
CA ARG A 85 -1.98 -14.90 -14.28
C ARG A 85 -2.68 -13.81 -15.12
N PRO A 86 -4.02 -13.65 -15.12
CA PRO A 86 -4.68 -12.62 -15.92
C PRO A 86 -4.31 -11.19 -15.50
N ILE A 87 -3.94 -10.98 -14.23
CA ILE A 87 -3.57 -9.66 -13.70
C ILE A 87 -2.13 -9.30 -14.06
N THR A 88 -1.23 -10.27 -13.90
CA THR A 88 0.23 -10.05 -13.97
C THR A 88 0.82 -10.42 -15.33
N GLY A 89 0.09 -11.17 -16.15
CA GLY A 89 0.60 -11.81 -17.36
C GLY A 89 1.62 -12.93 -17.08
N ARG A 90 1.86 -13.30 -15.82
CA ARG A 90 2.89 -14.27 -15.44
C ARG A 90 2.31 -15.68 -15.39
N SER A 91 2.83 -16.55 -16.24
CA SER A 91 2.61 -18.00 -16.10
C SER A 91 3.42 -18.54 -14.93
N LYS A 92 3.10 -19.76 -14.49
CA LYS A 92 3.89 -20.48 -13.48
C LYS A 92 5.38 -20.56 -13.84
N HIS A 93 5.69 -20.87 -15.10
CA HIS A 93 7.07 -20.93 -15.61
C HIS A 93 7.75 -19.57 -15.51
N ARG A 94 7.07 -18.51 -15.97
CA ARG A 94 7.59 -17.15 -15.93
C ARG A 94 7.88 -16.69 -14.49
N LEU A 95 6.99 -17.01 -13.55
CA LEU A 95 7.17 -16.69 -12.13
C LEU A 95 8.43 -17.37 -11.56
N ILE A 96 8.72 -18.61 -11.95
CA ILE A 96 9.95 -19.31 -11.55
C ILE A 96 11.17 -18.56 -12.11
N ASP A 97 11.15 -18.21 -13.40
CA ASP A 97 12.25 -17.47 -14.04
C ASP A 97 12.50 -16.12 -13.38
N ASP A 98 11.44 -15.37 -13.06
CA ASP A 98 11.56 -14.06 -12.41
C ASP A 98 12.14 -14.20 -11.00
N ILE A 99 11.66 -15.17 -10.19
CA ILE A 99 12.24 -15.43 -8.86
C ILE A 99 13.71 -15.81 -8.99
N THR A 100 14.06 -16.74 -9.87
CA THR A 100 15.44 -17.20 -10.08
C THR A 100 16.35 -16.05 -10.52
N GLY A 101 15.90 -15.20 -11.44
CA GLY A 101 16.65 -14.02 -11.90
C GLY A 101 16.91 -13.00 -10.80
N ASP A 102 15.93 -12.79 -9.92
CA ASP A 102 16.01 -11.76 -8.88
C ASP A 102 16.66 -12.25 -7.58
N LEU A 103 16.97 -13.54 -7.45
CA LEU A 103 17.62 -14.08 -6.24
C LEU A 103 18.90 -13.32 -5.88
N SER A 104 19.65 -12.78 -6.83
CA SER A 104 20.88 -12.02 -6.53
C SER A 104 20.64 -10.71 -5.77
N PHE A 105 19.42 -10.14 -5.85
CA PHE A 105 19.04 -8.90 -5.15
C PHE A 105 18.38 -9.16 -3.80
N ILE A 106 18.02 -10.42 -3.50
CA ILE A 106 17.37 -10.82 -2.25
C ILE A 106 18.45 -11.21 -1.23
N SER A 107 18.43 -10.63 -0.03
CA SER A 107 19.35 -11.05 1.03
C SER A 107 19.17 -12.52 1.42
N ASP A 108 20.28 -13.21 1.73
CA ASP A 108 20.27 -14.64 2.06
C ASP A 108 19.38 -14.94 3.27
N ALA A 109 19.40 -14.07 4.28
CA ALA A 109 18.57 -14.18 5.47
C ALA A 109 17.07 -14.12 5.14
N ARG A 110 16.64 -13.15 4.31
CA ARG A 110 15.22 -13.00 3.92
C ARG A 110 14.78 -14.18 3.06
N TYR A 111 15.62 -14.62 2.13
CA TYR A 111 15.30 -15.78 1.31
C TYR A 111 15.17 -17.06 2.14
N GLY A 112 16.09 -17.29 3.08
CA GLY A 112 16.02 -18.42 4.01
C GLY A 112 14.75 -18.41 4.87
N GLN A 113 14.34 -17.23 5.36
CA GLN A 113 13.07 -17.07 6.08
C GLN A 113 11.85 -17.39 5.20
N PHE A 114 11.86 -16.96 3.94
CA PHE A 114 10.78 -17.23 2.99
C PHE A 114 10.67 -18.72 2.69
N LEU A 115 11.81 -19.38 2.40
CA LEU A 115 11.86 -20.84 2.17
C LEU A 115 11.36 -21.62 3.38
N SER A 116 11.84 -21.27 4.58
CA SER A 116 11.40 -21.89 5.83
C SER A 116 9.88 -21.77 6.01
N TRP A 117 9.32 -20.59 5.73
CA TRP A 117 7.88 -20.36 5.79
C TRP A 117 7.12 -21.22 4.77
N ILE A 118 7.51 -21.21 3.49
CA ILE A 118 6.85 -21.98 2.42
C ILE A 118 6.86 -23.47 2.74
N MET A 119 8.00 -24.01 3.17
CA MET A 119 8.13 -25.41 3.54
C MET A 119 7.22 -25.78 4.72
N SER A 120 7.23 -24.94 5.76
CA SER A 120 6.38 -25.16 6.94
C SER A 120 4.89 -25.10 6.58
N ALA A 121 4.50 -24.13 5.75
CA ALA A 121 3.14 -23.94 5.28
C ALA A 121 2.68 -25.12 4.40
N GLY A 122 3.52 -25.60 3.48
CA GLY A 122 3.26 -26.77 2.64
C GLY A 122 3.10 -28.06 3.45
N LEU A 123 4.03 -28.34 4.38
CA LEU A 123 3.97 -29.50 5.29
C LEU A 123 2.69 -29.53 6.13
N ARG A 124 2.22 -28.35 6.56
CA ARG A 124 0.98 -28.22 7.35
C ARG A 124 -0.28 -28.15 6.48
N ARG A 125 -0.14 -28.15 5.15
CA ARG A 125 -1.22 -27.85 4.19
C ARG A 125 -2.00 -26.60 4.61
N GLN A 126 -1.24 -25.59 5.03
CA GLN A 126 -1.77 -24.37 5.61
C GLN A 126 -2.70 -23.70 4.61
N THR A 127 -3.90 -23.31 5.06
CA THR A 127 -4.81 -22.54 4.22
C THR A 127 -4.27 -21.12 4.07
N VAL A 128 -4.21 -20.63 2.84
CA VAL A 128 -3.87 -19.25 2.49
C VAL A 128 -5.00 -18.67 1.67
N CYS A 129 -5.24 -17.36 1.79
CA CYS A 129 -6.20 -16.65 0.97
C CYS A 129 -5.53 -15.54 0.16
N TRP A 130 -6.23 -15.02 -0.84
CA TRP A 130 -5.81 -13.89 -1.66
C TRP A 130 -7.05 -13.26 -2.29
N LEU A 131 -6.97 -12.00 -2.73
CA LEU A 131 -8.07 -11.39 -3.48
C LEU A 131 -7.85 -11.61 -4.98
N THR A 132 -8.90 -12.11 -5.65
CA THR A 132 -8.82 -12.47 -7.08
C THR A 132 -8.85 -11.27 -8.03
N SER A 133 -9.24 -10.10 -7.55
CA SER A 133 -9.40 -8.87 -8.34
C SER A 133 -8.32 -7.83 -8.05
N GLU A 134 -7.12 -8.26 -7.71
CA GLU A 134 -6.05 -7.34 -7.31
C GLU A 134 -5.35 -6.66 -8.48
N THR A 135 -4.70 -5.54 -8.16
CA THR A 135 -3.69 -4.93 -9.01
C THR A 135 -2.47 -5.85 -9.12
N ASP A 136 -1.72 -5.75 -10.22
CA ASP A 136 -0.42 -6.39 -10.37
C ASP A 136 0.57 -5.90 -9.29
N LEU A 137 0.73 -6.68 -8.21
CA LEU A 137 1.65 -6.36 -7.12
C LEU A 137 3.10 -6.49 -7.55
N PHE A 138 3.43 -7.36 -8.51
CA PHE A 138 4.82 -7.55 -8.97
C PHE A 138 5.41 -6.26 -9.55
N ARG A 139 4.56 -5.37 -10.07
CA ARG A 139 5.00 -4.06 -10.53
C ARG A 139 5.58 -3.18 -9.42
N TYR A 140 5.09 -3.32 -8.18
CA TYR A 140 5.37 -2.39 -7.08
C TYR A 140 6.42 -2.87 -6.08
N TYR A 141 6.73 -4.16 -6.07
CA TYR A 141 7.79 -4.73 -5.24
C TYR A 141 9.10 -4.83 -6.01
N GLU A 142 10.23 -4.71 -5.32
CA GLU A 142 11.55 -4.84 -5.97
C GLU A 142 11.84 -6.28 -6.38
N ASP A 143 11.16 -7.26 -5.78
CA ASP A 143 11.32 -8.67 -6.08
C ASP A 143 9.99 -9.45 -6.03
N PRO A 144 9.88 -10.56 -6.78
CA PRO A 144 8.71 -11.43 -6.81
C PRO A 144 8.30 -12.03 -5.45
N LEU A 145 9.23 -12.30 -4.54
CA LEU A 145 8.90 -12.91 -3.24
C LEU A 145 8.14 -11.91 -2.35
N GLY A 146 8.52 -10.64 -2.41
CA GLY A 146 7.80 -9.53 -1.79
C GLY A 146 6.35 -9.42 -2.27
N ALA A 147 6.15 -9.52 -3.59
CA ALA A 147 4.82 -9.49 -4.19
C ALA A 147 3.96 -10.70 -3.76
N ILE A 148 4.53 -11.92 -3.80
CA ILE A 148 3.84 -13.13 -3.32
C ILE A 148 3.46 -12.97 -1.84
N ALA A 149 4.39 -12.52 -1.00
CA ALA A 149 4.13 -12.31 0.43
C ALA A 149 3.04 -11.27 0.71
N ALA A 150 2.84 -10.31 -0.20
CA ALA A 150 1.80 -9.30 -0.11
C ALA A 150 0.42 -9.82 -0.55
N TYR A 151 0.38 -10.73 -1.54
CA TYR A 151 -0.86 -11.39 -1.98
C TYR A 151 -1.44 -12.33 -0.92
N LEU A 152 -0.59 -13.02 -0.16
CA LEU A 152 -1.04 -14.05 0.77
C LEU A 152 -1.62 -13.46 2.06
N ILE A 153 -2.89 -13.79 2.30
CA ILE A 153 -3.72 -13.38 3.43
C ILE A 153 -3.86 -14.56 4.39
N ASP A 154 -3.77 -14.27 5.69
CA ASP A 154 -4.02 -15.21 6.78
C ASP A 154 -5.52 -15.35 7.04
N PRO A 155 -6.15 -16.50 6.72
CA PRO A 155 -7.59 -16.69 6.90
C PRO A 155 -8.03 -16.55 8.37
N SER A 156 -7.14 -16.82 9.33
CA SER A 156 -7.46 -16.73 10.76
C SER A 156 -7.69 -15.29 11.24
N THR A 157 -7.35 -14.31 10.40
CA THR A 157 -7.40 -12.88 10.73
C THR A 157 -8.51 -12.13 10.02
N ILE A 158 -9.37 -12.83 9.29
CA ILE A 158 -10.51 -12.24 8.59
C ILE A 158 -11.60 -11.91 9.63
N ASP A 159 -11.46 -10.76 10.28
CA ASP A 159 -12.41 -10.23 11.26
C ASP A 159 -13.34 -9.15 10.67
N GLY A 160 -13.32 -8.99 9.34
CA GLY A 160 -14.11 -8.00 8.61
C GLY A 160 -13.54 -6.57 8.62
N THR A 161 -12.40 -6.33 9.27
CA THR A 161 -11.82 -4.97 9.34
C THR A 161 -10.74 -4.75 8.30
N VAL A 162 -9.73 -5.60 8.27
CA VAL A 162 -8.63 -5.56 7.30
C VAL A 162 -8.07 -6.94 7.10
N TYR A 163 -7.72 -7.29 5.86
CA TYR A 163 -6.97 -8.51 5.62
C TYR A 163 -5.55 -8.37 6.18
N ARG A 164 -5.11 -9.40 6.90
CA ARG A 164 -3.75 -9.43 7.46
C ARG A 164 -2.92 -10.48 6.76
N ARG A 165 -1.64 -10.19 6.64
CA ARG A 165 -0.63 -11.14 6.17
C ARG A 165 -0.18 -12.04 7.31
N PHE A 166 0.47 -13.14 6.95
CA PHE A 166 1.18 -13.96 7.92
C PHE A 166 2.36 -13.19 8.50
N ALA A 167 2.35 -12.94 9.81
CA ALA A 167 3.42 -12.17 10.47
C ALA A 167 4.81 -12.83 10.36
N THR A 168 4.85 -14.15 10.19
CA THR A 168 6.07 -14.95 10.04
C THR A 168 6.57 -15.05 8.59
N LEU A 169 5.76 -14.66 7.61
CA LEU A 169 6.17 -14.62 6.20
C LEU A 169 6.97 -13.32 5.99
N PRO A 170 8.26 -13.34 5.61
CA PRO A 170 9.00 -12.10 5.39
C PRO A 170 8.33 -11.21 4.34
N ASP A 171 8.39 -9.91 4.58
CA ASP A 171 7.92 -8.89 3.64
C ASP A 171 8.97 -8.60 2.57
N GLY A 172 8.56 -7.87 1.52
CA GLY A 172 9.49 -7.36 0.51
C GLY A 172 9.53 -5.84 0.45
N PRO A 173 10.65 -5.27 -0.03
CA PRO A 173 10.76 -3.85 -0.27
C PRO A 173 9.86 -3.41 -1.43
N LEU A 174 9.31 -2.20 -1.31
CA LEU A 174 8.60 -1.53 -2.40
C LEU A 174 9.60 -0.78 -3.27
N ARG A 175 9.36 -0.77 -4.57
CA ARG A 175 10.18 -0.01 -5.51
C ARG A 175 10.06 1.49 -5.25
N GLU A 176 11.21 2.14 -5.09
CA GLU A 176 11.31 3.59 -4.91
C GLU A 176 10.86 4.40 -6.14
N ASP A 177 10.82 3.77 -7.33
CA ASP A 177 10.48 4.39 -8.61
C ASP A 177 9.01 4.31 -9.02
N GLN A 178 8.18 3.62 -8.24
CA GLN A 178 6.75 3.48 -8.51
C GLN A 178 5.91 4.43 -7.65
N THR A 179 4.82 4.91 -8.23
CA THR A 179 3.76 5.60 -7.49
C THR A 179 2.54 4.67 -7.40
N MET A 180 2.02 4.50 -6.19
CA MET A 180 0.91 3.60 -5.90
C MET A 180 -0.35 4.43 -5.67
N CYS A 181 -1.34 4.31 -6.54
CA CYS A 181 -2.57 5.10 -6.48
C CYS A 181 -3.75 4.25 -5.99
N PHE A 182 -4.56 4.83 -5.12
CA PHE A 182 -5.69 4.19 -4.47
C PHE A 182 -6.95 4.99 -4.76
N SER A 183 -7.95 4.32 -5.34
CA SER A 183 -9.27 4.87 -5.61
C SER A 183 -10.25 4.49 -4.50
N PRO A 184 -11.23 5.35 -4.15
CA PRO A 184 -12.34 4.99 -3.27
C PRO A 184 -13.04 3.69 -3.66
N ASP A 185 -13.11 3.36 -4.94
CA ASP A 185 -13.81 2.15 -5.40
C ASP A 185 -13.01 0.86 -5.18
N SER A 186 -11.74 0.96 -4.76
CA SER A 186 -10.91 -0.23 -4.53
C SER A 186 -11.20 -0.87 -3.16
N ALA A 187 -11.23 -2.21 -3.13
CA ALA A 187 -11.47 -2.97 -1.90
C ALA A 187 -10.48 -2.61 -0.77
N TYR A 188 -9.21 -2.41 -1.12
CA TYR A 188 -8.17 -1.99 -0.16
C TYR A 188 -8.43 -0.62 0.44
N TYR A 189 -8.90 0.35 -0.35
CA TYR A 189 -9.27 1.66 0.15
C TYR A 189 -10.38 1.55 1.18
N GLN A 190 -11.40 0.76 0.87
CA GLN A 190 -12.56 0.59 1.71
C GLN A 190 -12.24 -0.12 3.04
N GLN A 191 -11.40 -1.15 3.00
CA GLN A 191 -10.95 -1.83 4.22
C GLN A 191 -10.15 -0.93 5.14
N ILE A 192 -9.21 -0.16 4.58
CA ILE A 192 -8.40 0.74 5.40
C ILE A 192 -9.24 1.87 5.96
N HIS A 193 -10.17 2.43 5.16
CA HIS A 193 -11.09 3.45 5.64
C HIS A 193 -11.88 2.95 6.86
N ARG A 194 -12.40 1.71 6.83
CA ARG A 194 -13.07 1.06 7.97
C ARG A 194 -12.16 0.81 9.16
N SER A 195 -10.86 0.64 8.94
CA SER A 195 -9.86 0.37 9.98
C SER A 195 -9.22 1.63 10.58
N LEU A 196 -9.36 2.80 9.94
CA LEU A 196 -8.84 4.07 10.47
C LEU A 196 -9.24 4.39 11.92
N PRO A 197 -10.48 4.11 12.38
CA PRO A 197 -10.85 4.32 13.78
C PRO A 197 -9.96 3.57 14.79
N GLN A 198 -9.39 2.42 14.42
CA GLN A 198 -8.51 1.63 15.31
C GLN A 198 -7.14 2.30 15.50
N LEU A 199 -6.71 3.13 14.55
CA LEU A 199 -5.44 3.84 14.60
C LEU A 199 -5.53 5.17 15.36
N ARG A 200 -6.73 5.56 15.78
CA ARG A 200 -7.01 6.80 16.51
C ARG A 200 -6.96 6.59 18.01
N VAL A 201 -6.57 7.64 18.73
CA VAL A 201 -6.68 7.66 20.20
C VAL A 201 -8.16 7.74 20.55
N ARG A 202 -8.69 6.73 21.27
CA ARG A 202 -10.05 6.76 21.83
C ARG A 202 -10.13 7.95 22.81
N ASN A 203 -11.19 8.76 22.74
CA ASN A 203 -11.55 9.85 23.66
C ASN A 203 -11.15 11.30 23.31
N TYR A 204 -10.88 11.64 22.04
CA TYR A 204 -10.69 13.06 21.70
C TYR A 204 -12.00 13.76 21.33
N LEU A 205 -12.53 14.57 22.24
CA LEU A 205 -13.58 15.58 22.02
C LEU A 205 -13.13 16.75 21.13
N GLN A 206 -11.92 16.72 20.56
CA GLN A 206 -11.42 17.79 19.69
C GLN A 206 -11.79 17.54 18.23
N TYR A 207 -12.02 18.64 17.51
CA TYR A 207 -12.35 18.67 16.08
C TYR A 207 -11.30 18.03 15.14
N GLN A 208 -10.09 17.72 15.63
CA GLN A 208 -9.01 17.14 14.83
C GLN A 208 -8.69 15.70 15.26
N PRO A 209 -8.56 14.75 14.31
CA PRO A 209 -8.22 13.36 14.64
C PRO A 209 -6.80 13.30 15.23
N LYS A 210 -6.67 12.69 16.41
CA LYS A 210 -5.37 12.29 16.97
C LYS A 210 -5.15 10.80 16.75
N PHE A 211 -3.96 10.47 16.29
CA PHE A 211 -3.54 9.10 16.02
C PHE A 211 -2.70 8.54 17.16
N ASN A 212 -2.69 7.22 17.28
CA ASN A 212 -1.86 6.49 18.25
C ASN A 212 -0.36 6.73 17.98
N THR A 213 0.50 6.18 18.84
CA THR A 213 1.95 6.35 18.72
C THR A 213 2.48 5.79 17.40
N TYR A 214 3.64 6.30 16.97
CA TYR A 214 4.35 5.82 15.78
C TYR A 214 4.53 4.30 15.79
N GLU A 215 5.02 3.75 16.91
CA GLU A 215 5.28 2.32 17.07
C GLU A 215 3.99 1.50 16.91
N HIS A 216 2.88 1.99 17.48
CA HIS A 216 1.59 1.33 17.39
C HIS A 216 1.07 1.31 15.94
N ILE A 217 1.11 2.44 15.25
CA ILE A 217 0.63 2.52 13.86
C ILE A 217 1.48 1.66 12.93
N ARG A 218 2.81 1.68 13.09
CA ARG A 218 3.70 0.81 12.30
C ARG A 218 3.45 -0.66 12.58
N TRP A 219 3.22 -1.03 13.83
CA TRP A 219 2.89 -2.41 14.18
C TRP A 219 1.58 -2.88 13.54
N HIS A 220 0.56 -2.02 13.48
CA HIS A 220 -0.69 -2.36 12.80
C HIS A 220 -0.51 -2.48 11.28
N THR A 221 0.09 -1.46 10.65
CA THR A 221 0.25 -1.42 9.20
C THR A 221 1.21 -2.48 8.64
N SER A 222 2.22 -2.91 9.40
CA SER A 222 3.12 -4.00 9.00
C SER A 222 2.42 -5.36 8.86
N ARG A 223 1.24 -5.49 9.47
CA ARG A 223 0.43 -6.72 9.47
C ARG A 223 -0.65 -6.71 8.40
N TRP A 224 -0.96 -5.57 7.80
CA TRP A 224 -1.95 -5.49 6.74
C TRP A 224 -1.42 -6.17 5.48
N SER A 225 -2.25 -6.92 4.78
CA SER A 225 -1.90 -7.54 3.50
C SER A 225 -2.00 -6.54 2.35
N GLY A 226 -1.49 -6.94 1.18
CA GLY A 226 -1.57 -6.17 -0.05
C GLY A 226 -0.66 -4.94 -0.10
N LEU A 227 -0.75 -4.25 -1.23
CA LEU A 227 0.07 -3.07 -1.53
C LEU A 227 -0.16 -1.94 -0.54
N PHE A 228 -1.42 -1.69 -0.18
CA PHE A 228 -1.78 -0.48 0.52
C PHE A 228 -1.30 -0.47 1.98
N GLY A 229 -1.42 -1.61 2.67
CA GLY A 229 -0.86 -1.79 4.01
C GLY A 229 0.65 -1.58 4.03
N ARG A 230 1.36 -2.20 3.08
CA ARG A 230 2.80 -2.03 2.94
C ARG A 230 3.19 -0.58 2.63
N ALA A 231 2.48 0.06 1.71
CA ALA A 231 2.73 1.46 1.35
C ALA A 231 2.57 2.37 2.57
N LEU A 232 1.50 2.22 3.36
CA LEU A 232 1.30 3.02 4.56
C LEU A 232 2.36 2.75 5.64
N PHE A 233 2.79 1.50 5.81
CA PHE A 233 3.91 1.16 6.70
C PHE A 233 5.19 1.88 6.29
N GLU A 234 5.56 1.82 5.01
CA GLU A 234 6.76 2.48 4.49
C GLU A 234 6.65 4.01 4.50
N MET A 235 5.45 4.53 4.26
CA MET A 235 5.19 5.97 4.36
C MET A 235 5.29 6.48 5.80
N THR A 236 4.96 5.66 6.81
CA THR A 236 4.94 6.06 8.23
C THR A 236 6.35 6.18 8.79
N GLN A 237 6.98 7.35 8.65
CA GLN A 237 8.33 7.63 9.14
C GLN A 237 8.34 8.53 10.39
N LYS A 238 9.34 8.37 11.27
CA LYS A 238 9.53 9.27 12.44
C LYS A 238 9.82 10.70 12.00
N SER A 239 10.66 10.82 10.98
CA SER A 239 11.04 12.08 10.35
C SER A 239 11.05 11.90 8.84
N TYR A 240 10.75 12.97 8.14
CA TYR A 240 10.79 13.02 6.68
C TYR A 240 11.89 13.99 6.31
N SER A 241 12.71 13.60 5.34
CA SER A 241 13.76 14.45 4.83
C SER A 241 13.42 14.86 3.40
N CYS A 242 13.41 16.16 3.18
CA CYS A 242 13.34 16.72 1.85
C CYS A 242 14.72 17.25 1.47
N SER A 243 15.39 16.57 0.54
CA SER A 243 16.73 16.95 0.05
C SER A 243 16.69 17.65 -1.31
N GLY A 244 15.49 17.89 -1.87
CA GLY A 244 15.31 18.48 -3.19
C GLY A 244 15.02 19.98 -3.13
N TYR A 245 15.59 20.74 -4.08
CA TYR A 245 15.32 22.17 -4.28
C TYR A 245 13.88 22.48 -4.74
N CYS A 246 13.03 21.47 -4.93
CA CYS A 246 11.71 21.61 -5.51
C CYS A 246 10.67 20.77 -4.77
N GLY A 247 9.68 21.43 -4.18
CA GLY A 247 8.46 20.74 -3.76
C GLY A 247 8.56 19.99 -2.44
N CYS A 248 9.25 20.56 -1.44
CA CYS A 248 9.02 20.22 -0.03
C CYS A 248 7.74 20.93 0.46
N ASP A 249 6.65 20.84 -0.29
CA ASP A 249 5.42 21.51 0.07
C ASP A 249 4.71 20.65 1.13
N PRO A 250 4.48 21.17 2.35
CA PRO A 250 3.71 20.45 3.36
C PRO A 250 2.21 20.47 3.04
N SER A 251 1.77 21.23 2.04
CA SER A 251 0.37 21.31 1.64
C SER A 251 -0.03 20.14 0.76
N LEU A 252 -1.24 19.63 1.03
CA LEU A 252 -1.83 18.54 0.30
C LEU A 252 -2.59 19.09 -0.92
N GLU A 253 -1.93 19.11 -2.08
CA GLU A 253 -2.49 19.58 -3.34
C GLU A 253 -2.62 18.43 -4.36
N SER A 254 -3.55 18.58 -5.32
CA SER A 254 -3.67 17.62 -6.41
C SER A 254 -2.46 17.74 -7.36
N SER A 255 -1.98 16.60 -7.86
CA SER A 255 -0.90 16.47 -8.83
C SER A 255 0.47 16.98 -8.35
N ARG A 256 0.60 17.29 -7.06
CA ARG A 256 1.85 17.77 -6.44
C ARG A 256 2.19 16.91 -5.22
N PRO A 257 3.46 16.50 -5.08
CA PRO A 257 3.86 15.69 -3.93
C PRO A 257 3.84 16.54 -2.67
N MET A 258 3.03 16.12 -1.70
CA MET A 258 3.15 16.56 -0.32
C MET A 258 4.21 15.71 0.39
N ILE A 259 5.13 16.35 1.09
CA ILE A 259 6.04 15.64 2.01
C ILE A 259 5.56 15.92 3.45
N PRO A 260 5.05 14.92 4.18
CA PRO A 260 4.63 15.12 5.56
C PRO A 260 5.80 15.59 6.42
N GLN A 261 5.55 16.44 7.41
CA GLN A 261 6.55 16.85 8.41
C GLN A 261 6.67 15.83 9.55
N SER A 262 5.62 15.02 9.76
CA SER A 262 5.55 13.99 10.80
C SER A 262 4.60 12.87 10.38
N TYR A 263 4.70 11.70 11.04
CA TYR A 263 3.74 10.63 10.83
C TYR A 263 2.31 11.07 11.16
N SER A 264 2.13 11.95 12.16
CA SER A 264 0.82 12.47 12.53
C SER A 264 0.19 13.27 11.38
N GLN A 265 0.97 14.09 10.68
CA GLN A 265 0.49 14.83 9.51
C GLN A 265 0.16 13.91 8.34
N LEU A 266 0.97 12.86 8.09
CA LEU A 266 0.67 11.83 7.09
C LEU A 266 -0.71 11.22 7.36
N TRP A 267 -0.92 10.71 8.57
CA TRP A 267 -2.17 10.02 8.92
C TRP A 267 -3.38 10.94 8.97
N THR A 268 -3.20 12.19 9.38
CA THR A 268 -4.24 13.23 9.29
C THR A 268 -4.66 13.47 7.83
N SER A 269 -3.69 13.52 6.92
CA SER A 269 -3.94 13.70 5.49
C SER A 269 -4.63 12.49 4.86
N VAL A 270 -4.16 11.28 5.16
CA VAL A 270 -4.80 10.02 4.73
C VAL A 270 -6.25 9.96 5.22
N HIS A 271 -6.50 10.24 6.50
CA HIS A 271 -7.85 10.27 7.05
C HIS A 271 -8.72 11.33 6.38
N TRP A 272 -8.21 12.56 6.18
CA TRP A 272 -8.95 13.62 5.50
C TRP A 272 -9.35 13.23 4.07
N LEU A 273 -8.46 12.55 3.34
CA LEU A 273 -8.70 12.06 1.98
C LEU A 273 -9.76 10.95 1.98
N MET A 274 -9.65 9.99 2.89
CA MET A 274 -10.58 8.86 3.02
C MET A 274 -11.98 9.30 3.44
N GLU A 275 -12.11 10.17 4.44
CA GLU A 275 -13.39 10.74 4.87
C GLU A 275 -14.11 11.54 3.77
N ARG A 276 -13.38 11.99 2.75
CA ARG A 276 -13.91 12.73 1.60
C ARG A 276 -13.97 11.91 0.32
N ASN A 277 -13.71 10.60 0.39
CA ASN A 277 -13.63 9.71 -0.77
C ASN A 277 -12.77 10.31 -1.89
N LYS A 278 -11.59 10.85 -1.54
CA LYS A 278 -10.64 11.37 -2.51
C LYS A 278 -9.64 10.29 -2.90
N PRO A 279 -9.38 10.10 -4.20
CA PRO A 279 -8.32 9.21 -4.64
C PRO A 279 -6.97 9.87 -4.39
N PHE A 280 -5.96 9.08 -4.05
CA PHE A 280 -4.62 9.58 -3.76
C PHE A 280 -3.56 8.55 -4.07
N CYS A 281 -2.32 9.02 -4.20
CA CYS A 281 -1.17 8.20 -4.46
C CYS A 281 -0.09 8.35 -3.39
N LEU A 282 0.68 7.29 -3.19
CA LEU A 282 1.81 7.19 -2.28
C LEU A 282 3.07 6.85 -3.06
N SER A 283 4.21 7.43 -2.68
CA SER A 283 5.54 7.04 -3.20
C SER A 283 6.56 6.96 -2.07
N THR A 284 7.20 5.81 -1.92
CA THR A 284 8.23 5.55 -0.90
C THR A 284 9.59 6.14 -1.28
N GLY A 285 9.81 6.42 -2.57
CA GLY A 285 10.99 7.08 -3.10
C GLY A 285 10.65 8.25 -4.01
N TRP A 286 11.28 8.32 -5.19
CA TRP A 286 11.09 9.42 -6.13
C TRP A 286 9.77 9.36 -6.91
N GLY A 287 9.19 8.16 -7.05
CA GLY A 287 7.92 7.94 -7.75
C GLY A 287 7.91 8.40 -9.22
N ASN A 288 6.76 8.26 -9.87
CA ASN A 288 6.53 8.69 -11.25
C ASN A 288 5.39 9.72 -11.30
N ALA A 289 5.74 11.00 -11.47
CA ALA A 289 4.77 12.10 -11.53
C ALA A 289 3.74 11.95 -12.67
N GLY A 290 4.09 11.25 -13.76
CA GLY A 290 3.19 10.98 -14.87
C GLY A 290 1.95 10.16 -14.48
N GLN A 291 2.04 9.39 -13.40
CA GLN A 291 0.95 8.54 -12.88
C GLN A 291 -0.04 9.30 -11.98
N VAL A 292 0.25 10.55 -11.59
CA VAL A 292 -0.45 11.27 -10.51
C VAL A 292 -1.34 12.40 -11.03
N LYS A 293 -1.70 12.37 -12.31
CA LYS A 293 -2.58 13.40 -12.88
C LYS A 293 -3.93 13.37 -12.15
N HIS A 294 -4.34 14.49 -11.56
CA HIS A 294 -5.63 14.66 -10.85
C HIS A 294 -5.77 13.88 -9.54
N HIS A 295 -4.66 13.38 -8.97
CA HIS A 295 -4.66 12.68 -7.69
C HIS A 295 -3.91 13.49 -6.64
N TYR A 296 -4.33 13.40 -5.39
CA TYR A 296 -3.50 13.86 -4.27
C TYR A 296 -2.27 12.95 -4.16
N TRP A 297 -1.12 13.49 -3.77
CA TRP A 297 0.12 12.71 -3.73
C TRP A 297 0.88 12.98 -2.45
N MET A 298 1.28 11.91 -1.76
CA MET A 298 2.18 11.98 -0.62
C MET A 298 3.44 11.18 -0.91
N ALA A 299 4.60 11.74 -0.59
CA ALA A 299 5.90 11.12 -0.81
C ALA A 299 6.74 11.08 0.48
N VAL A 300 7.56 10.04 0.65
CA VAL A 300 8.51 9.97 1.79
C VAL A 300 9.72 10.88 1.57
N ARG A 301 10.17 11.00 0.31
CA ARG A 301 11.35 11.78 -0.07
C ARG A 301 11.06 12.61 -1.33
N GLY A 302 11.69 13.78 -1.42
CA GLY A 302 11.70 14.57 -2.66
C GLY A 302 12.54 13.88 -3.73
N GLY A 303 12.03 13.78 -4.96
CA GLY A 303 12.75 13.15 -6.07
C GLY A 303 14.02 13.92 -6.48
N LYS A 304 15.12 13.19 -6.73
CA LYS A 304 16.43 13.76 -7.16
C LYS A 304 16.44 14.33 -8.59
N LYS A 305 15.46 13.96 -9.43
CA LYS A 305 15.40 14.35 -10.85
C LYS A 305 13.97 14.70 -11.23
N ILE A 306 13.55 15.91 -10.87
CA ILE A 306 12.55 16.61 -11.67
C ILE A 306 13.33 17.75 -12.33
N SER A 307 13.93 17.50 -13.50
CA SER A 307 14.52 18.54 -14.35
C SER A 307 13.48 19.56 -14.88
N GLN A 308 12.29 19.58 -14.28
CA GLN A 308 11.12 20.38 -14.58
C GLN A 308 10.46 20.92 -13.29
N CYS A 309 11.24 21.42 -12.34
CA CYS A 309 10.70 22.36 -11.36
C CYS A 309 10.39 23.74 -11.97
N ARG A 310 10.30 23.83 -13.31
CA ARG A 310 9.38 24.79 -13.90
C ARG A 310 8.00 24.34 -13.48
N MET A 311 7.50 25.00 -12.43
CA MET A 311 6.10 25.31 -12.31
C MET A 311 5.54 25.40 -13.74
N MET A 312 4.58 24.52 -14.06
CA MET A 312 3.52 24.99 -14.95
C MET A 312 2.95 26.19 -14.21
N SER A 313 3.55 27.36 -14.42
CA SER A 313 2.86 28.61 -14.20
C SER A 313 1.52 28.41 -14.91
N PRO A 314 0.38 28.63 -14.24
CA PRO A 314 -0.90 28.61 -14.95
C PRO A 314 -0.69 29.42 -16.23
N PRO A 315 -1.09 28.92 -17.41
CA PRO A 315 -0.83 29.59 -18.67
C PRO A 315 -1.21 31.05 -18.46
N THR A 316 -0.19 31.92 -18.45
CA THR A 316 -0.41 33.31 -18.14
C THR A 316 -1.36 33.79 -19.21
N LEU A 317 -2.54 34.21 -18.81
CA LEU A 317 -3.64 34.65 -19.67
C LEU A 317 -3.29 36.04 -20.24
N SER A 318 -2.07 36.17 -20.77
CA SER A 318 -1.41 37.39 -21.18
C SER A 318 -0.86 37.21 -22.59
N ARG A 319 -1.73 36.81 -23.53
CA ARG A 319 -1.52 37.00 -24.98
C ARG A 319 -2.81 36.83 -25.78
N LEU A 320 -3.87 37.48 -25.33
CA LEU A 320 -4.91 38.01 -26.20
C LEU A 320 -4.78 39.53 -26.13
N MET A 321 -4.90 40.20 -27.28
CA MET A 321 -4.73 41.66 -27.51
C MET A 321 -3.38 42.06 -28.10
N THR A 322 -3.21 41.82 -29.40
CA THR A 322 -2.76 42.85 -30.37
C THR A 322 -3.03 42.31 -31.77
N LYS A 323 -4.31 42.26 -32.14
CA LYS A 323 -4.72 42.16 -33.53
C LYS A 323 -4.49 43.55 -34.12
N LYS A 324 -3.48 43.71 -34.99
CA LYS A 324 -3.26 44.93 -35.78
C LYS A 324 -4.54 45.21 -36.61
N PRO A 325 -5.04 46.46 -36.66
CA PRO A 325 -6.05 46.82 -37.64
C PRO A 325 -5.40 46.83 -39.03
N ASN A 326 -6.00 46.09 -39.97
CA ASN A 326 -5.74 46.25 -41.39
C ASN A 326 -6.24 47.64 -41.80
N LYS A 327 -5.34 48.47 -42.32
CA LYS A 327 -5.71 49.65 -43.11
C LYS A 327 -6.23 49.15 -44.46
N TYR A 328 -7.45 49.54 -44.79
CA TYR A 328 -7.90 49.65 -46.17
C TYR A 328 -7.24 50.88 -46.78
N GLU A 329 -6.56 50.69 -47.91
CA GLU A 329 -6.42 51.64 -49.02
C GLU A 329 -6.36 50.83 -50.31
#